data_AF-A0A4V1ZZQ4-F1
#
_entry.id   AF-A0A4V1ZZQ4-F1
#
_cell.length_a   1.000
_cell.length_b   1.000
_cell.length_c   1.000
_cell.angle_alpha   90.00
_cell.angle_beta   90.00
_cell.angle_gamma   90.00
#
_symmetry.space_group_name_H-M   'P 1'
#
loop_
_entity.id
_entity.type
_entity.pdbx_description
1 polymer ?
#
loop_
_entity_poly.entity_id
_entity_poly.type
_entity_poly.pdbx_seq_one_letter_code
_entity_poly.pdbx_strand_id
1 'polypeptide(L)'
;MNISIHIKKIVLVLIVSVMWIFVNAQTKGDTIQLADPTIFYEKGIYYLYGTGSPRGFLVYTSTDMKNWSGPAGKREGHALIKGDSYGNGGFWAPQIYKQNGKYYMAYTADEHIAIAE
;
A
#
# COMPACT_ATOMS: atom_id res chain seq x y z
N MET A 1 19.97 -6.34 -50.56
CA MET A 1 19.47 -5.20 -49.75
C MET A 1 18.18 -5.49 -48.96
N ASN A 2 17.45 -6.60 -49.23
CA ASN A 2 16.13 -6.85 -48.61
C ASN A 2 16.13 -7.64 -47.30
N ILE A 3 17.19 -8.42 -47.01
CA ILE A 3 17.24 -9.30 -45.82
C ILE A 3 17.36 -8.49 -44.52
N SER A 4 18.18 -7.43 -44.52
CA SER A 4 18.35 -6.53 -43.37
C SER A 4 17.03 -5.84 -42.98
N ILE A 5 16.20 -5.51 -43.96
CA ILE A 5 14.89 -4.87 -43.76
C ILE A 5 13.90 -5.86 -43.13
N HIS A 6 13.94 -7.13 -43.52
CA HIS A 6 13.08 -8.18 -42.95
C HIS A 6 13.46 -8.48 -41.49
N ILE A 7 14.75 -8.54 -41.18
CA ILE A 7 15.25 -8.76 -39.81
C ILE A 7 14.83 -7.60 -38.89
N LYS A 8 14.98 -6.35 -39.33
CA LYS A 8 14.54 -5.17 -38.55
C LYS A 8 13.04 -5.17 -38.27
N LYS A 9 12.21 -5.61 -39.23
CA LYS A 9 10.76 -5.75 -39.04
C LYS A 9 10.42 -6.82 -38.01
N ILE A 10 11.10 -7.98 -38.03
CA ILE A 10 10.87 -9.05 -37.05
C ILE A 10 11.26 -8.59 -35.64
N VAL A 11 12.40 -7.92 -35.48
CA VAL A 11 12.83 -7.39 -34.18
C VAL A 11 11.84 -6.34 -33.66
N LEU A 12 11.33 -5.46 -34.53
CA LEU A 12 10.33 -4.47 -34.14
C LEU A 12 9.01 -5.13 -33.71
N VAL A 13 8.54 -6.16 -34.41
CA VAL A 13 7.34 -6.92 -34.04
C VAL A 13 7.52 -7.63 -32.69
N LEU A 14 8.69 -8.20 -32.43
CA LEU A 14 9.01 -8.82 -31.15
C LEU A 14 9.01 -7.79 -30.01
N ILE A 15 9.66 -6.64 -30.19
CA ILE A 15 9.66 -5.56 -29.19
C ILE A 15 8.24 -5.07 -28.89
N VAL A 16 7.43 -4.85 -29.94
CA VAL A 16 6.03 -4.43 -29.78
C VAL A 16 5.26 -5.51 -29.02
N SER A 17 5.36 -6.79 -29.41
CA SER A 17 4.67 -7.90 -28.71
C SER A 17 5.04 -8.01 -27.23
N VAL A 18 6.30 -7.74 -26.87
CA VAL A 18 6.77 -7.74 -25.48
C VAL A 18 6.19 -6.55 -24.70
N MET A 19 6.03 -5.37 -25.31
CA MET A 19 5.39 -4.21 -24.66
C MET A 19 3.90 -4.42 -24.36
N TRP A 20 3.18 -5.21 -25.17
CA TRP A 20 1.77 -5.55 -24.89
C TRP A 20 1.60 -6.41 -23.63
N ILE A 21 2.60 -7.22 -23.26
CA ILE A 21 2.55 -8.09 -22.07
C ILE A 21 2.67 -7.27 -20.77
N PHE A 22 3.25 -6.07 -20.82
CA PHE A 22 3.38 -5.19 -19.66
C PHE A 22 2.15 -4.30 -19.40
N VAL A 23 1.15 -4.30 -20.29
CA VAL A 23 -0.12 -3.60 -20.07
C VAL A 23 -1.09 -4.55 -19.37
N ASN A 24 -0.79 -4.92 -18.13
CA ASN A 24 -1.81 -5.48 -17.26
C ASN A 24 -2.67 -4.31 -16.75
N ALA A 25 -3.83 -4.14 -17.39
CA ALA A 25 -4.85 -3.21 -16.97
C ALA A 25 -5.43 -3.64 -15.61
N GLN A 26 -5.62 -2.65 -14.74
CA GLN A 26 -6.22 -2.78 -13.41
C GLN A 26 -7.55 -3.58 -13.46
N THR A 27 -7.63 -4.65 -12.66
CA THR A 27 -8.82 -5.48 -12.58
C THR A 27 -9.81 -4.87 -11.59
N LYS A 28 -11.10 -5.12 -11.80
CA LYS A 28 -12.20 -4.57 -11.00
C LYS A 28 -12.19 -5.17 -9.58
N GLY A 29 -11.27 -4.67 -8.76
CA GLY A 29 -10.90 -5.10 -7.41
C GLY A 29 -9.83 -4.20 -6.76
N ASP A 30 -9.29 -3.22 -7.49
CA ASP A 30 -8.17 -2.36 -7.07
C ASP A 30 -8.50 -1.22 -6.11
N THR A 31 -9.76 -1.09 -5.67
CA THR A 31 -10.15 0.01 -4.77
C THR A 31 -9.89 -0.35 -3.31
N ILE A 32 -8.87 0.27 -2.72
CA ILE A 32 -8.62 0.22 -1.28
C ILE A 32 -9.74 0.96 -0.55
N GLN A 33 -10.44 0.24 0.32
CA GLN A 33 -11.56 0.76 1.12
C GLN A 33 -11.07 1.16 2.52
N LEU A 34 -10.53 2.37 2.61
CA LEU A 34 -10.11 2.97 3.88
C LEU A 34 -10.74 4.36 4.02
N ALA A 35 -11.31 4.66 5.19
CA ALA A 35 -11.62 6.02 5.61
C ALA A 35 -10.44 6.60 6.40
N ASP A 36 -10.46 7.92 6.60
CA ASP A 36 -9.45 8.66 7.38
C ASP A 36 -8.00 8.30 7.01
N PRO A 37 -7.61 8.42 5.73
CA PRO A 37 -6.34 7.90 5.26
C PRO A 37 -5.17 8.70 5.82
N THR A 38 -4.10 7.98 6.17
CA THR A 38 -2.79 8.55 6.46
C THR A 38 -1.75 7.91 5.58
N ILE A 39 -0.92 8.74 4.94
CA ILE A 39 0.24 8.29 4.17
C ILE A 39 1.51 8.70 4.91
N PHE A 40 2.36 7.73 5.21
CA PHE A 40 3.71 7.93 5.75
C PHE A 40 4.76 7.57 4.71
N TYR A 41 5.80 8.39 4.56
CA TYR A 41 6.85 8.17 3.57
C TYR A 41 8.20 7.89 4.25
N GLU A 42 8.86 6.80 3.83
CA GLU A 42 10.19 6.44 4.31
C GLU A 42 10.95 5.68 3.22
N LYS A 43 12.18 6.11 2.92
CA LYS A 43 13.13 5.40 2.03
C LYS A 43 12.54 4.99 0.67
N GLY A 44 11.78 5.88 0.04
CA GLY A 44 11.19 5.62 -1.29
C GLY A 44 9.89 4.83 -1.27
N ILE A 45 9.35 4.50 -0.09
CA ILE A 45 8.10 3.76 0.06
C ILE A 45 7.08 4.65 0.77
N TYR A 46 5.88 4.70 0.21
CA TYR A 46 4.67 5.26 0.82
C TYR A 46 3.90 4.15 1.52
N TYR A 47 3.48 4.39 2.75
CA TYR A 47 2.70 3.48 3.57
C TYR A 47 1.34 4.11 3.84
N LEU A 48 0.26 3.47 3.40
CA LEU A 48 -1.12 3.92 3.58
C LEU A 48 -1.78 3.14 4.70
N TYR A 49 -2.38 3.88 5.62
CA TYR A 49 -3.17 3.39 6.74
C TYR A 49 -4.53 4.08 6.72
N GLY A 50 -5.51 3.52 7.43
CA GLY A 50 -6.81 4.17 7.60
C GLY A 50 -7.78 3.31 8.40
N THR A 51 -8.96 3.86 8.63
CA THR A 51 -10.12 3.17 9.20
C THR A 51 -10.66 2.16 8.19
N GLY A 52 -10.71 0.88 8.54
CA GLY A 52 -11.25 -0.15 7.62
C GLY A 52 -11.27 -1.59 8.12
N SER A 53 -10.74 -1.86 9.32
CA SER A 53 -10.83 -3.20 9.94
C SER A 53 -11.31 -3.07 11.39
N PRO A 54 -12.27 -3.89 11.83
CA PRO A 54 -12.71 -3.89 13.23
C PRO A 54 -11.64 -4.43 14.19
N ARG A 55 -10.55 -5.02 13.66
CA ARG A 55 -9.47 -5.61 14.43
C ARG A 55 -8.25 -4.70 14.58
N GLY A 56 -8.23 -3.52 13.96
CA GLY A 56 -7.07 -2.62 13.98
C GLY A 56 -6.80 -1.99 12.62
N PHE A 57 -5.54 -1.72 12.33
CA PHE A 57 -5.16 -0.94 11.13
C PHE A 57 -4.39 -1.79 10.15
N LEU A 58 -4.91 -1.92 8.92
CA LEU A 58 -4.17 -2.49 7.79
C LEU A 58 -3.13 -1.49 7.29
N VAL A 59 -2.07 -1.99 6.64
CA VAL A 59 -1.09 -1.14 5.94
C VAL A 59 -0.96 -1.57 4.49
N TYR A 60 -0.96 -0.61 3.58
CA TYR A 60 -0.69 -0.80 2.16
C TYR A 60 0.57 -0.04 1.78
N THR A 61 1.27 -0.48 0.75
CA THR A 61 2.54 0.13 0.31
C THR A 61 2.49 0.53 -1.15
N SER A 62 3.14 1.63 -1.49
CA SER A 62 3.32 2.10 -2.88
C SER A 62 4.69 2.75 -3.04
N THR A 63 5.21 2.77 -4.26
CA THR A 63 6.41 3.55 -4.63
C THR A 63 6.06 4.79 -5.45
N ASP A 64 4.81 4.95 -5.89
CA ASP A 64 4.36 6.01 -6.81
C ASP A 64 3.05 6.70 -6.38
N MET A 65 2.48 6.33 -5.22
CA MET A 65 1.18 6.75 -4.69
C MET A 65 -0.04 6.45 -5.58
N LYS A 66 0.15 5.73 -6.68
CA LYS A 66 -0.90 5.39 -7.66
C LYS A 66 -1.23 3.92 -7.61
N ASN A 67 -0.20 3.09 -7.61
CA ASN A 67 -0.30 1.64 -7.55
C ASN A 67 0.05 1.20 -6.14
N TRP A 68 -0.93 0.61 -5.46
CA TRP A 68 -0.80 0.17 -4.08
C TRP A 68 -0.80 -1.34 -4.01
N SER A 69 0.02 -1.89 -3.11
CA SER A 69 0.12 -3.32 -2.81
C SER A 69 -0.23 -3.56 -1.35
N GLY A 70 -0.77 -4.74 -1.04
CA GLY A 70 -1.07 -5.16 0.32
C GLY A 70 -2.50 -5.67 0.49
N PRO A 71 -2.96 -5.84 1.74
CA PRO A 71 -2.30 -5.43 2.98
C PRO A 71 -0.92 -6.08 3.24
N ALA A 72 0.05 -5.31 3.75
CA ALA A 72 1.47 -5.68 3.88
C ALA A 72 1.98 -5.83 5.34
N GLY A 73 1.11 -5.63 6.33
CA GLY A 73 1.48 -5.73 7.73
C GLY A 73 1.80 -7.17 8.17
N LYS A 74 2.69 -7.32 9.16
CA LYS A 74 3.25 -8.62 9.58
C LYS A 74 2.20 -9.62 10.09
N ARG A 75 1.07 -9.13 10.62
CA ARG A 75 -0.03 -9.96 11.14
C ARG A 75 -1.24 -9.82 10.26
N GLU A 76 -1.37 -10.72 9.28
CA GLU A 76 -2.51 -10.74 8.38
C GLU A 76 -2.77 -9.36 7.75
N GLY A 77 -1.70 -8.63 7.39
CA GLY A 77 -1.82 -7.31 6.79
C GLY A 77 -1.86 -6.12 7.75
N HIS A 78 -1.93 -6.34 9.07
CA HIS A 78 -2.10 -5.28 10.05
C HIS A 78 -0.78 -4.63 10.51
N ALA A 79 -0.79 -3.29 10.45
CA ALA A 79 0.00 -2.34 11.24
C ALA A 79 -0.03 -2.63 12.74
N LEU A 80 -1.26 -2.64 13.26
CA LEU A 80 -1.63 -2.81 14.65
C LEU A 80 -2.89 -3.66 14.69
N ILE A 81 -2.95 -4.63 15.60
CA ILE A 81 -4.11 -5.49 15.80
C ILE A 81 -4.58 -5.41 17.26
N LYS A 82 -5.88 -5.59 17.50
CA LYS A 82 -6.48 -5.66 18.83
C LYS A 82 -5.71 -6.65 19.71
N GLY A 83 -5.42 -6.23 20.94
CA GLY A 83 -4.64 -6.99 21.92
C GLY A 83 -3.18 -6.56 22.04
N ASP A 84 -2.66 -5.82 21.06
CA ASP A 84 -1.30 -5.28 21.11
C ASP A 84 -1.15 -3.99 21.89
N SER A 85 -2.22 -3.19 21.88
CA SER A 85 -2.24 -1.86 22.44
C SER A 85 -3.66 -1.57 22.94
N TYR A 86 -3.85 -0.39 23.51
CA TYR A 86 -5.13 0.08 24.02
C TYR A 86 -6.25 -0.03 22.96
N GLY A 87 -7.42 -0.51 23.39
CA GLY A 87 -8.63 -0.58 22.57
C GLY A 87 -9.19 -1.98 22.37
N ASN A 88 -10.51 -2.13 22.50
CA ASN A 88 -11.26 -3.34 22.18
C ASN A 88 -12.04 -3.25 20.87
N GLY A 89 -12.21 -2.04 20.34
CA GLY A 89 -12.84 -1.76 19.06
C GLY A 89 -12.73 -0.28 18.70
N GLY A 90 -13.50 0.15 17.69
CA GLY A 90 -13.52 1.54 17.27
C GLY A 90 -12.17 2.07 16.78
N PHE A 91 -11.36 1.21 16.14
CA PHE A 91 -10.05 1.56 15.61
C PHE A 91 -10.18 2.51 14.42
N TRP A 92 -10.01 3.80 14.67
CA TRP A 92 -10.26 4.86 13.68
C TRP A 92 -9.10 5.84 13.56
N ALA A 93 -9.02 6.49 12.39
CA ALA A 93 -8.18 7.65 12.07
C ALA A 93 -6.71 7.54 12.55
N PRO A 94 -5.96 6.51 12.11
CA PRO A 94 -4.57 6.35 12.51
C PRO A 94 -3.69 7.47 11.92
N GLN A 95 -2.72 7.94 12.68
CA GLN A 95 -1.71 8.93 12.29
C GLN A 95 -0.32 8.40 12.61
N ILE A 96 0.57 8.34 11.61
CA ILE A 96 1.90 7.76 11.75
C ILE A 96 2.95 8.86 11.74
N TYR A 97 3.85 8.83 12.70
CA TYR A 97 4.98 9.74 12.77
C TYR A 97 6.21 9.02 13.32
N LYS A 98 7.38 9.60 13.06
CA LYS A 98 8.67 9.08 13.52
C LYS A 98 9.29 10.09 14.45
N GLN A 99 9.70 9.65 15.64
CA GLN A 99 10.38 10.48 16.61
C GLN A 99 11.49 9.67 17.27
N ASN A 100 12.70 10.25 17.38
CA ASN A 100 13.86 9.61 18.02
C ASN A 100 14.19 8.21 17.48
N GLY A 101 14.04 8.00 16.17
CA GLY A 101 14.33 6.72 15.51
C GLY A 101 13.26 5.65 15.70
N LYS A 102 12.18 5.95 16.42
CA LYS A 102 11.03 5.07 16.66
C LYS A 102 9.83 5.53 15.85
N TYR A 103 8.95 4.60 15.54
CA TYR A 103 7.69 4.88 14.85
C TYR A 103 6.59 4.91 15.88
N TYR A 104 5.61 5.77 15.68
CA TYR A 104 4.46 5.89 16.56
C TYR A 104 3.20 5.97 15.71
N MET A 105 2.14 5.35 16.22
CA MET A 105 0.80 5.45 15.70
C MET A 105 -0.08 6.11 16.76
N ALA A 106 -0.52 7.34 16.52
CA ALA A 106 -1.64 7.92 17.26
C ALA A 106 -2.95 7.50 16.59
N TYR A 107 -3.95 7.09 17.35
CA TYR A 107 -5.21 6.58 16.78
C TYR A 107 -6.36 6.73 17.77
N THR A 108 -7.59 6.54 17.28
CA THR A 108 -8.76 6.39 18.14
C THR A 108 -9.05 4.92 18.36
N ALA A 109 -9.31 4.52 19.59
CA ALA A 109 -9.95 3.25 19.92
C ALA A 109 -10.81 3.40 21.17
N ASP A 110 -11.92 2.67 21.24
CA ASP A 110 -12.92 2.82 22.30
C ASP A 110 -13.28 4.31 22.57
N GLU A 111 -13.36 5.12 21.50
CA GLU A 111 -13.62 6.57 21.53
C GLU A 111 -12.58 7.43 22.27
N HIS A 112 -11.38 6.90 22.53
CA HIS A 112 -10.26 7.63 23.13
C HIS A 112 -9.05 7.69 22.19
N ILE A 113 -8.24 8.74 22.34
CA ILE A 113 -6.95 8.83 21.66
C ILE A 113 -5.95 7.93 22.39
N ALA A 114 -5.26 7.08 21.64
CA ALA A 114 -4.19 6.21 22.10
C ALA A 114 -2.95 6.38 21.23
N ILE A 115 -1.79 5.96 21.77
CA ILE A 115 -0.51 5.94 21.05
C ILE A 115 0.11 4.55 21.21
N ALA A 116 0.53 3.96 20.09
CA ALA A 116 1.34 2.75 20.03
C ALA A 116 2.72 3.06 19.43
N GLU A 117 3.73 2.27 19.77
CA GLU A 117 5.10 2.30 19.22
C GLU A 117 5.35 1.08 18.33
#